data_AF-A0A0C9YLP2-F1
#
_entry.id   AF-A0A0C9YLP2-F1
#
_cell.length_a   1.000
_cell.length_b   1.000
_cell.length_c   1.000
_cell.angle_alpha   90.00
_cell.angle_beta   90.00
_cell.angle_gamma   90.00
#
_symmetry.space_group_name_H-M   'P 1'
#
loop_
_entity.id
_entity.type
_entity.pdbx_description
1 polymer ?
#
loop_
_entity_poly.entity_id
_entity_poly.type
_entity_poly.pdbx_seq_one_letter_code
_entity_poly.pdbx_strand_id
1 'polypeptide(L)'
;RYVLAQELPLLFREANVIYWAASLLRMTYDFIDHSICRSHDSPIPAWISNIPRLRFVEAGLALVYSSTFKGSSVIGTGSVTAAYLLEEKIECGDGKFTKFIHNARYTSLLKPDDDGFHIAEFLVFTQHVQYIKTDGLAYISDYQG
;
A
#
# COMPACT_ATOMS: atom_id res chain seq x y z
N ARG A 1 7.27 21.27 -12.44
CA ARG A 1 6.23 20.36 -12.97
C ARG A 1 6.87 19.60 -14.11
N TYR A 2 6.94 18.26 -14.02
CA TYR A 2 7.53 17.44 -15.08
C TYR A 2 6.71 17.57 -16.37
N VAL A 3 7.34 17.34 -17.52
CA VAL A 3 6.61 17.19 -18.78
C VAL A 3 5.96 15.81 -18.79
N LEU A 4 4.78 15.64 -19.40
CA LEU A 4 4.02 14.38 -19.41
C LEU A 4 4.87 13.14 -19.76
N ALA A 5 5.80 13.27 -20.70
CA ALA A 5 6.71 12.18 -21.10
C ALA A 5 7.60 11.68 -19.95
N GLN A 6 7.88 12.51 -18.96
CA GLN A 6 8.63 12.17 -17.74
C GLN A 6 7.70 11.78 -16.59
N GLU A 7 6.54 12.42 -16.47
CA GLU A 7 5.57 12.18 -15.40
C GLU A 7 4.89 10.81 -15.52
N LEU A 8 4.53 10.40 -16.73
CA LEU A 8 3.80 9.16 -16.95
C LEU A 8 4.58 7.90 -16.50
N PRO A 9 5.87 7.71 -16.84
CA PRO A 9 6.66 6.60 -16.32
C PRO A 9 6.78 6.59 -14.79
N LEU A 10 6.86 7.76 -14.15
CA LEU A 10 6.91 7.87 -12.69
C LEU A 10 5.59 7.42 -12.06
N LEU A 11 4.46 7.86 -12.60
CA LEU A 11 3.14 7.44 -12.12
C LEU A 11 2.91 5.93 -12.30
N PHE A 12 3.36 5.33 -13.40
CA PHE A 12 3.37 3.87 -13.57
C PHE A 12 4.22 3.16 -12.52
N ARG A 13 5.37 3.74 -12.16
CA ARG A 13 6.21 3.20 -11.09
C ARG A 13 5.48 3.25 -9.75
N GLU A 14 4.87 4.38 -9.39
CA GLU A 14 4.13 4.52 -8.13
C GLU A 14 2.95 3.55 -8.05
N ALA A 15 2.16 3.41 -9.13
CA ALA A 15 1.07 2.43 -9.19
C ALA A 15 1.56 0.99 -8.99
N ASN A 16 2.72 0.64 -9.58
CA ASN A 16 3.34 -0.67 -9.37
C ASN A 16 3.84 -0.84 -7.94
N VAL A 17 4.38 0.20 -7.30
CA VAL A 17 4.82 0.14 -5.90
C VAL A 17 3.64 -0.18 -4.98
N ILE A 18 2.48 0.45 -5.19
CA ILE A 18 1.25 0.16 -4.43
C ILE A 18 0.82 -1.30 -4.65
N TYR A 19 0.84 -1.79 -5.90
CA TYR A 19 0.53 -3.19 -6.21
C TYR A 19 1.46 -4.18 -5.50
N TRP A 20 2.77 -3.91 -5.48
CA TRP A 20 3.73 -4.74 -4.76
C TRP A 20 3.53 -4.68 -3.24
N ALA A 21 3.24 -3.49 -2.69
CA ALA A 21 2.96 -3.33 -1.27
C ALA A 21 1.72 -4.12 -0.84
N ALA A 22 0.63 -4.06 -1.61
CA ALA A 22 -0.56 -4.87 -1.37
C ALA A 22 -0.24 -6.38 -1.41
N SER A 23 0.57 -6.80 -2.38
CA SER A 23 0.97 -8.21 -2.53
C SER A 23 1.85 -8.71 -1.38
N LEU A 24 2.80 -7.91 -0.92
CA LEU A 24 3.68 -8.23 0.22
C LEU A 24 2.90 -8.29 1.54
N LEU A 25 1.92 -7.40 1.72
CA LEU A 25 1.03 -7.46 2.88
C LEU A 25 0.14 -8.72 2.84
N ARG A 26 -0.42 -9.06 1.67
CA ARG A 26 -1.18 -10.32 1.50
C ARG A 26 -0.33 -11.55 1.80
N MET A 27 0.89 -11.62 1.28
CA MET A 27 1.83 -12.70 1.60
C MET A 27 2.07 -12.82 3.11
N THR A 28 2.13 -11.69 3.82
CA THR A 28 2.28 -11.68 5.28
C THR A 28 1.05 -12.29 5.97
N TYR A 29 -0.16 -11.93 5.52
CA TYR A 29 -1.38 -12.54 6.04
C TYR A 29 -1.48 -14.03 5.74
N ASP A 30 -1.14 -14.44 4.52
CA ASP A 30 -1.08 -15.86 4.16
C ASP A 30 -0.13 -16.61 5.11
N PHE A 31 1.05 -16.05 5.40
CA PHE A 31 1.98 -16.63 6.37
C PHE A 31 1.37 -16.77 7.78
N ILE A 32 0.68 -15.74 8.29
CA ILE A 32 0.01 -15.77 9.59
C ILE A 32 -1.05 -16.87 9.61
N ASP A 33 -1.92 -16.90 8.60
CA ASP A 33 -3.05 -17.83 8.54
C ASP A 33 -2.58 -19.28 8.43
N HIS A 34 -1.54 -19.53 7.63
CA HIS A 34 -0.92 -20.86 7.57
C HIS A 34 -0.29 -21.28 8.91
N SER A 35 0.31 -20.33 9.64
CA SER A 35 0.93 -20.60 10.93
C SER A 35 -0.11 -20.94 12.00
N ILE A 36 -1.24 -20.22 12.01
CA ILE A 36 -2.37 -20.49 12.92
C ILE A 36 -3.01 -21.84 12.59
N CYS A 37 -3.30 -22.11 11.31
CA CYS A 37 -3.90 -23.38 10.92
C CYS A 37 -3.02 -24.57 11.34
N ARG A 38 -1.69 -24.46 11.25
CA ARG A 38 -0.78 -25.56 11.61
C ARG A 38 -0.63 -25.80 13.12
N SER A 39 -1.10 -24.91 13.99
CA SER A 39 -0.95 -25.05 15.45
C SER A 39 -1.97 -26.00 16.10
N HIS A 40 -2.43 -27.04 15.38
CA HIS A 40 -3.55 -27.91 15.74
C HIS A 40 -3.46 -28.57 17.14
N ASP A 41 -2.27 -28.71 17.70
CA ASP A 41 -2.03 -29.40 18.98
C ASP A 41 -2.02 -28.46 20.21
N SER A 42 -2.30 -27.16 20.02
CA SER A 42 -2.33 -26.19 21.12
C SER A 42 -3.61 -25.36 21.10
N PRO A 43 -4.20 -25.05 22.27
CA PRO A 43 -5.35 -24.17 22.34
C PRO A 43 -4.97 -22.81 21.75
N ILE A 44 -5.67 -22.41 20.68
CA ILE A 44 -5.49 -21.12 19.99
C ILE A 44 -5.74 -20.00 21.00
N PRO A 45 -4.74 -19.16 21.32
CA PRO A 45 -4.95 -18.06 22.25
C PRO A 45 -6.05 -17.09 21.77
N ALA A 46 -6.88 -16.63 22.70
CA ALA A 46 -7.98 -15.71 22.39
C ALA A 46 -7.53 -14.41 21.71
N TRP A 47 -6.29 -13.96 21.94
CA TRP A 47 -5.76 -12.75 21.30
C TRP A 47 -5.58 -12.89 19.79
N ILE A 48 -5.56 -14.11 19.23
CA ILE A 48 -5.44 -14.33 17.78
C ILE A 48 -6.61 -13.71 17.01
N SER A 49 -7.81 -13.65 17.61
CA SER A 49 -8.95 -12.97 16.98
C SER A 49 -8.76 -11.45 16.86
N ASN A 50 -7.78 -10.88 17.57
CA ASN A 50 -7.51 -9.46 17.63
C ASN A 50 -6.32 -9.04 16.75
N ILE A 51 -5.78 -9.95 15.93
CA ILE A 51 -4.72 -9.60 14.96
C ILE A 51 -5.27 -8.59 13.95
N PRO A 52 -4.65 -7.40 13.78
CA PRO A 52 -5.11 -6.40 12.82
C PRO A 52 -5.19 -6.93 11.39
N ARG A 53 -6.31 -6.68 10.71
CA ARG A 53 -6.52 -6.95 9.28
C ARG A 53 -6.61 -5.63 8.51
N LEU A 54 -5.47 -5.23 7.96
CA LEU A 54 -5.24 -3.98 7.25
C LEU A 54 -5.15 -4.26 5.75
N ARG A 55 -5.32 -3.22 4.94
CA ARG A 55 -5.11 -3.26 3.48
C ARG A 55 -4.55 -1.93 2.99
N PHE A 56 -3.89 -1.97 1.85
CA PHE A 56 -3.65 -0.75 1.08
C PHE A 56 -4.95 -0.31 0.39
N VAL A 57 -5.07 1.00 0.14
CA VAL A 57 -6.13 1.56 -0.69
C VAL A 57 -6.00 1.04 -2.12
N GLU A 58 -7.14 0.86 -2.80
CA GLU A 58 -7.10 0.63 -4.24
C GLU A 58 -6.58 1.90 -4.94
N ALA A 59 -5.73 1.72 -5.94
CA ALA A 59 -5.14 2.82 -6.69
C ALA A 59 -5.12 2.52 -8.18
N GLY A 60 -5.19 3.57 -9.00
CA GLY A 60 -5.22 3.44 -10.45
C GLY A 60 -4.74 4.68 -11.18
N LEU A 61 -4.37 4.52 -12.45
CA LEU A 61 -3.97 5.64 -13.29
C LEU A 61 -5.15 6.17 -14.09
N ALA A 62 -5.42 7.47 -13.95
CA ALA A 62 -6.33 8.20 -14.81
C ALA A 62 -5.54 8.92 -15.90
N LEU A 63 -5.82 8.56 -17.16
CA LEU A 63 -5.25 9.21 -18.33
C LEU A 63 -6.25 10.18 -18.94
N VAL A 64 -5.86 11.44 -19.06
CA VAL A 64 -6.69 12.48 -19.69
C VAL A 64 -6.30 12.59 -21.14
N TYR A 65 -7.28 12.44 -22.03
CA TYR A 65 -7.10 12.54 -23.47
C TYR A 65 -7.72 13.84 -23.98
N SER A 66 -7.06 14.51 -24.93
CA SER A 66 -7.68 15.57 -25.72
C SER A 66 -7.80 15.15 -27.18
N SER A 67 -8.92 15.52 -27.80
CA SER A 67 -9.07 15.38 -29.25
C SER A 67 -8.36 16.55 -29.94
N THR A 68 -7.46 16.24 -30.86
CA THR A 68 -7.02 17.23 -31.84
C THR A 68 -8.11 17.35 -32.90
N PHE A 69 -9.05 18.27 -32.72
CA PHE A 69 -9.92 18.68 -33.83
C PHE A 69 -9.08 19.45 -34.84
N LYS A 70 -8.47 18.74 -35.79
CA LYS A 70 -8.09 19.33 -37.07
C LYS A 70 -9.23 19.06 -38.04
N GLY A 71 -9.79 20.12 -38.59
CA GLY A 71 -10.90 20.04 -39.54
C GLY A 71 -10.64 19.01 -40.65
N SER A 72 -11.72 18.32 -41.04
CA SER A 72 -11.81 17.21 -41.98
C SER A 72 -11.31 15.84 -41.49
N SER A 73 -12.29 15.01 -41.10
CA SER A 73 -12.42 13.58 -41.42
C SER A 73 -11.34 12.57 -41.01
N VAL A 74 -10.70 12.70 -39.84
CA VAL A 74 -10.12 11.53 -39.16
C VAL A 74 -10.41 11.65 -37.67
N ILE A 75 -11.15 10.70 -37.11
CA ILE A 75 -11.23 10.48 -35.66
C ILE A 75 -9.85 9.95 -35.24
N GLY A 76 -8.89 10.86 -35.07
CA GLY A 76 -7.58 10.52 -34.53
C GLY A 76 -7.73 10.05 -33.09
N THR A 77 -7.05 8.97 -32.72
CA THR A 77 -6.87 8.60 -31.32
C THR A 77 -6.29 9.81 -30.58
N GLY A 78 -7.04 10.34 -29.61
CA GLY A 78 -6.62 11.51 -28.84
C GLY A 78 -5.24 11.27 -28.19
N SER A 79 -4.43 12.31 -28.07
CA SER A 79 -3.17 12.23 -27.32
C SER A 79 -3.45 12.38 -25.83
N VAL A 80 -2.73 11.62 -25.01
CA VAL A 80 -2.72 11.85 -23.55
C VAL A 80 -2.13 13.25 -23.30
N THR A 81 -2.83 14.06 -22.52
CA THR A 81 -2.39 15.42 -22.15
C THR A 81 -2.03 15.53 -20.68
N ALA A 82 -2.56 14.65 -19.83
CA ALA A 82 -2.22 14.56 -18.42
C ALA A 82 -2.44 13.12 -17.91
N ALA A 83 -1.77 12.79 -16.81
CA ALA A 83 -1.97 11.55 -16.09
C ALA A 83 -1.98 11.83 -14.59
N TYR A 84 -2.79 11.08 -13.84
CA TYR A 84 -2.90 11.20 -12.39
C TYR A 84 -2.96 9.81 -11.76
N LEU A 85 -2.34 9.66 -10.58
CA LEU A 85 -2.60 8.53 -9.70
C LEU A 85 -3.83 8.87 -8.86
N LEU A 86 -4.84 8.01 -8.91
CA LEU A 86 -6.05 8.08 -8.10
C LEU A 86 -5.99 6.99 -7.05
N GLU A 87 -6.39 7.32 -5.83
CA GLU A 87 -6.45 6.41 -4.68
C GLU A 87 -7.83 6.49 -4.03
N GLU A 88 -8.26 5.41 -3.39
CA GLU A 88 -9.45 5.45 -2.54
C GLU A 88 -9.28 6.48 -1.42
N LYS A 89 -10.29 7.33 -1.24
CA LYS A 89 -10.32 8.26 -0.12
C LYS A 89 -10.57 7.49 1.17
N ILE A 90 -9.63 7.58 2.11
CA ILE A 90 -9.81 7.07 3.47
C ILE A 90 -10.71 8.05 4.24
N GLU A 91 -11.93 7.62 4.57
CA GLU A 91 -12.81 8.39 5.44
C GLU A 91 -12.35 8.20 6.89
N CYS A 92 -11.60 9.17 7.41
CA CYS A 92 -11.03 9.07 8.76
C CYS A 92 -12.07 9.31 9.87
N GLY A 93 -13.26 9.83 9.57
CA GLY A 93 -14.22 10.26 10.59
C GLY A 93 -13.58 11.26 11.55
N ASP A 94 -13.64 10.97 12.86
CA ASP A 94 -12.93 11.73 13.91
C ASP A 94 -11.45 11.31 14.08
N GLY A 95 -11.03 10.25 13.40
CA GLY A 95 -9.65 9.77 13.34
C GLY A 95 -8.75 10.66 12.49
N LYS A 96 -7.44 10.47 12.63
CA LYS A 96 -6.42 11.20 11.87
C LYS A 96 -5.62 10.23 11.01
N PHE A 97 -5.33 10.66 9.78
CA PHE A 97 -4.34 9.99 8.93
C PHE A 97 -3.01 9.96 9.68
N THR A 98 -2.55 8.75 10.00
CA THR A 98 -1.46 8.54 10.94
C THR A 98 -0.30 7.86 10.23
N LYS A 99 0.90 8.39 10.44
CA LYS A 99 2.13 7.75 9.99
C LYS A 99 2.65 6.83 11.10
N PHE A 100 2.55 5.52 10.87
CA PHE A 100 2.92 4.51 11.86
C PHE A 100 4.43 4.23 11.85
N ILE A 101 5.05 4.18 10.67
CA ILE A 101 6.47 3.86 10.49
C ILE A 101 7.08 4.84 9.49
N HIS A 102 8.30 5.32 9.76
CA HIS A 102 9.04 6.18 8.84
C HIS A 102 9.93 5.34 7.91
N ASN A 103 10.05 5.69 6.64
CA ASN A 103 10.94 4.98 5.69
C ASN A 103 12.40 4.81 6.15
N ALA A 104 12.93 5.73 6.96
CA ALA A 104 14.28 5.67 7.53
C ALA A 104 14.36 4.98 8.91
N ARG A 105 13.29 4.34 9.39
CA ARG A 105 13.24 3.65 10.69
C ARG A 105 12.60 2.28 10.53
N TYR A 106 13.03 1.35 11.38
CA TYR A 106 12.48 -0.01 11.46
C TYR A 106 11.53 -0.19 12.67
N THR A 107 11.23 0.91 13.37
CA THR A 107 10.41 0.91 14.59
C THR A 107 9.20 1.82 14.43
N SER A 108 8.18 1.57 15.26
CA SER A 108 7.02 2.44 15.43
C SER A 108 7.44 3.90 15.68
N LEU A 109 6.69 4.84 15.08
CA LEU A 109 6.71 6.26 15.45
C LEU A 109 5.81 6.57 16.65
N LEU A 110 4.84 5.69 16.93
CA LEU A 110 3.93 5.77 18.06
C LEU A 110 4.59 5.20 19.33
N LYS A 111 4.25 5.77 20.48
CA LYS A 111 4.62 5.30 21.82
C LYS A 111 3.56 4.33 22.36
N PRO A 112 3.90 3.52 23.38
CA PRO A 112 2.97 2.53 23.94
C PRO A 112 1.61 3.08 24.42
N ASP A 113 1.57 4.35 24.81
CA ASP A 113 0.38 5.07 25.26
C ASP A 113 -0.40 5.76 24.12
N ASP A 114 0.13 5.78 22.90
CA ASP A 114 -0.55 6.36 21.75
C ASP A 114 -1.61 5.40 21.18
N ASP A 115 -2.76 5.96 20.78
CA ASP A 115 -3.78 5.23 20.05
C ASP A 115 -3.19 4.64 18.75
N GLY A 116 -3.46 3.35 18.50
CA GLY A 116 -2.92 2.65 17.34
C GLY A 116 -1.49 2.13 17.49
N PHE A 117 -0.86 2.25 18.66
CA PHE A 117 0.46 1.64 18.91
C PHE A 117 0.50 0.14 18.58
N HIS A 118 -0.53 -0.61 18.97
CA HIS A 118 -0.66 -2.04 18.65
C HIS A 118 -0.71 -2.31 17.13
N ILE A 119 -1.26 -1.38 16.33
CA ILE A 119 -1.21 -1.45 14.86
C ILE A 119 0.23 -1.20 14.39
N ALA A 120 0.93 -0.20 14.93
CA ALA A 120 2.32 0.07 14.58
C ALA A 120 3.24 -1.12 14.88
N GLU A 121 3.09 -1.76 16.04
CA GLU A 121 3.83 -2.98 16.41
C GLU A 121 3.53 -4.14 15.45
N PHE A 122 2.26 -4.34 15.10
CA PHE A 122 1.88 -5.32 14.08
C PHE A 122 2.53 -5.02 12.73
N LEU A 123 2.59 -3.76 12.32
CA LEU A 123 3.25 -3.34 11.09
C LEU A 123 4.76 -3.54 11.15
N VAL A 124 5.43 -3.35 12.29
CA VAL A 124 6.85 -3.73 12.45
C VAL A 124 7.04 -5.24 12.25
N PHE A 125 6.15 -6.05 12.80
CA PHE A 125 6.14 -7.49 12.57
C PHE A 125 5.99 -7.85 11.08
N THR A 126 5.12 -7.16 10.33
CA THR A 126 4.94 -7.44 8.89
C THR A 126 6.23 -7.15 8.12
N GLN A 127 6.96 -6.08 8.44
CA GLN A 127 8.26 -5.78 7.82
C GLN A 127 9.25 -6.92 8.01
N HIS A 128 9.30 -7.49 9.22
CA HIS A 128 10.20 -8.59 9.53
C HIS A 128 9.85 -9.86 8.74
N VAL A 129 8.57 -10.24 8.69
CA VAL A 129 8.12 -11.38 7.89
C VAL A 129 8.44 -11.18 6.42
N GLN A 130 8.17 -9.99 5.87
CA GLN A 130 8.44 -9.69 4.46
C GLN A 130 9.93 -9.77 4.15
N TYR A 131 10.78 -9.19 4.99
CA TYR A 131 12.23 -9.25 4.81
C TYR A 131 12.74 -10.69 4.80
N ILE A 132 12.26 -11.54 5.72
CA ILE A 132 12.64 -12.96 5.74
C ILE A 132 12.09 -13.69 4.51
N LYS A 133 10.81 -13.52 4.18
CA LYS A 133 10.13 -14.27 3.10
C LYS A 133 10.61 -13.89 1.71
N THR A 134 11.25 -12.75 1.56
CA THR A 134 11.85 -12.29 0.31
C THR A 134 13.36 -12.45 0.29
N ASP A 135 13.94 -13.22 1.22
CA ASP A 135 15.40 -13.42 1.34
C ASP A 135 16.18 -12.09 1.42
N GLY A 136 15.61 -11.12 2.12
CA GLY A 136 16.19 -9.79 2.34
C GLY A 136 16.06 -8.82 1.17
N LEU A 137 15.32 -9.17 0.12
CA LEU A 137 15.20 -8.34 -1.09
C LEU A 137 14.23 -7.18 -0.94
N ALA A 138 13.12 -7.38 -0.21
CA ALA A 138 12.07 -6.37 -0.13
C ALA A 138 11.28 -6.44 1.18
N TYR A 139 10.91 -5.29 1.69
CA TYR A 139 9.91 -5.12 2.73
C TYR A 139 9.23 -3.78 2.54
N ILE A 140 8.03 -3.64 3.09
CA ILE A 140 7.29 -2.40 3.05
C ILE A 140 7.81 -1.48 4.15
N SER A 141 7.95 -0.20 3.85
CA SER A 141 8.20 0.82 4.87
C SER A 141 7.17 1.94 4.71
N ASP A 142 7.30 3.00 5.49
CA ASP A 142 6.46 4.19 5.34
C ASP A 142 4.95 3.92 5.52
N TYR A 143 4.59 2.95 6.38
CA TYR A 143 3.20 2.66 6.65
C TYR A 143 2.47 3.88 7.23
N GLN A 144 1.39 4.27 6.56
CA GLN A 144 0.53 5.39 6.90
C GLN A 144 -0.88 5.15 6.36
N GLY A 145 -1.88 5.70 7.02
CA GLY A 145 -3.29 5.50 6.69
C GLY A 145 -4.22 6.18 7.68
#